data_AF-A0AAD4R9L7-F1
#
_entry.id   AF-A0AAD4R9L7-F1
#
_cell.length_a   1.000
_cell.length_b   1.000
_cell.length_c   1.000
_cell.angle_alpha   90.00
_cell.angle_beta   90.00
_cell.angle_gamma   90.00
#
_symmetry.space_group_name_H-M   'P 1'
#
loop_
_entity.id
_entity.type
_entity.pdbx_description
1 polymer ?
#
loop_
_entity_poly.entity_id
_entity_poly.type
_entity_poly.pdbx_seq_one_letter_code
_entity_poly.pdbx_strand_id
1 'polypeptide(L)'
;MHPTPPHTQTRSLNPTPLTRSFTMLQAIFAVIFLLSVFSACEALSCYETVDGRTVIKGNYTYCALIPSTYYQGELVNGSQFGLGPENDLLHGYKAIFDTGVDEYRILSVCIYERYDFRRYLPVKPTVAVEFTFRCVCIYDLCNSSQTFSAYLSSIKTESFDNYKSDPVDDEIV
;
A
#
# COMPACT_ATOMS: atom_id res chain seq x y z
N MET A 1 14.73 -81.06 19.30
CA MET A 1 13.39 -80.46 19.47
C MET A 1 13.59 -78.95 19.62
N HIS A 2 13.18 -78.18 18.62
CA HIS A 2 13.41 -76.73 18.54
C HIS A 2 12.20 -75.97 19.10
N PRO A 3 12.38 -74.93 19.95
CA PRO A 3 11.27 -74.09 20.37
C PRO A 3 11.09 -72.93 19.38
N THR A 4 9.87 -72.78 18.87
CA THR A 4 9.41 -71.64 18.07
C THR A 4 9.16 -70.39 18.94
N PRO A 5 9.40 -69.17 18.42
CA PRO A 5 9.18 -67.92 19.17
C PRO A 5 7.70 -67.51 19.16
N PRO A 6 7.25 -66.69 20.13
CA PRO A 6 5.85 -66.31 20.26
C PRO A 6 5.49 -65.16 19.29
N HIS A 7 4.31 -65.28 18.68
CA HIS A 7 3.69 -64.24 17.87
C HIS A 7 3.28 -63.04 18.74
N THR A 8 3.90 -61.89 18.48
CA THR A 8 3.46 -60.59 19.03
C THR A 8 2.23 -60.10 18.27
N GLN A 9 1.05 -60.13 18.89
CA GLN A 9 -0.15 -59.48 18.35
C GLN A 9 -0.07 -57.97 18.57
N THR A 10 0.04 -57.22 17.47
CA THR A 10 -0.10 -55.76 17.45
C THR A 10 -1.59 -55.42 17.57
N ARG A 11 -2.02 -54.99 18.76
CA ARG A 11 -3.38 -54.50 19.01
C ARG A 11 -3.57 -53.16 18.28
N SER A 12 -4.35 -53.18 17.20
CA SER A 12 -4.82 -51.96 16.51
C SER A 12 -5.77 -51.20 17.43
N LEU A 13 -5.30 -50.11 18.03
CA LEU A 13 -6.16 -49.15 18.74
C LEU A 13 -6.96 -48.36 17.70
N ASN A 14 -8.21 -48.75 17.48
CA ASN A 14 -9.17 -47.91 16.77
C ASN A 14 -9.53 -46.71 17.66
N PRO A 15 -9.35 -45.46 17.19
CA PRO A 15 -9.71 -44.28 17.96
C PRO A 15 -11.23 -44.24 18.18
N THR A 16 -11.63 -44.04 19.43
CA THR A 16 -13.01 -43.93 19.90
C THR A 16 -13.72 -42.72 19.27
N PRO A 17 -15.03 -42.79 19.01
CA PRO A 17 -15.77 -41.76 18.26
C PRO A 17 -15.77 -40.36 18.92
N LEU A 18 -15.51 -40.29 20.23
CA LEU A 18 -15.46 -39.03 20.98
C LEU A 18 -14.27 -38.14 20.62
N THR A 19 -13.11 -38.71 20.27
CA THR A 19 -11.89 -37.95 19.91
C THR A 19 -11.93 -37.42 18.47
N ARG A 20 -12.78 -37.99 17.61
CA ARG A 20 -12.99 -37.53 16.23
C ARG A 20 -13.78 -36.22 16.14
N SER A 21 -14.70 -35.98 17.08
CA SER A 21 -15.50 -34.75 17.12
C SER A 21 -14.73 -33.56 17.67
N PHE A 22 -13.86 -33.77 18.66
CA PHE A 22 -13.01 -32.72 19.23
C PHE A 22 -11.93 -32.21 18.27
N THR A 23 -11.37 -33.11 17.46
CA THR A 23 -10.35 -32.77 16.44
C THR A 23 -10.94 -31.98 15.27
N MET A 24 -12.18 -32.28 14.85
CA MET A 24 -12.90 -31.50 13.83
C MET A 24 -13.18 -30.06 14.30
N LEU A 25 -13.60 -29.87 15.55
CA LEU A 25 -13.92 -28.54 16.08
C LEU A 25 -12.67 -27.65 16.18
N GLN A 26 -11.54 -28.21 16.65
CA GLN A 26 -10.26 -27.49 16.70
C GLN A 26 -9.75 -27.11 15.30
N ALA A 27 -9.91 -27.99 14.30
CA ALA A 27 -9.55 -27.68 12.93
C ALA A 27 -10.38 -26.52 12.35
N ILE A 28 -11.70 -26.49 12.66
CA ILE A 28 -12.58 -25.39 12.24
C ILE A 28 -12.17 -24.06 12.89
N PHE A 29 -11.88 -24.05 14.19
CA PHE A 29 -11.39 -22.84 14.87
C PHE A 29 -10.05 -22.35 14.32
N ALA A 30 -9.11 -23.26 14.03
CA ALA A 30 -7.83 -22.90 13.42
C ALA A 30 -8.01 -22.30 12.02
N VAL A 31 -8.91 -22.85 11.19
CA VAL A 31 -9.21 -22.31 9.85
C VAL A 31 -9.89 -20.94 9.95
N ILE A 32 -10.85 -20.76 10.85
CA ILE A 32 -11.50 -19.46 11.07
C ILE A 32 -10.49 -18.41 11.54
N PHE A 33 -9.60 -18.78 12.47
CA PHE A 33 -8.53 -17.90 12.94
C PHE A 33 -7.56 -17.53 11.81
N LEU A 34 -7.08 -18.51 11.03
CA LEU A 34 -6.25 -18.24 9.84
C LEU A 34 -6.96 -17.30 8.85
N LEU A 35 -8.24 -17.54 8.54
CA LEU A 35 -9.00 -16.70 7.61
C LEU A 35 -9.18 -15.25 8.13
N SER A 36 -9.33 -15.05 9.45
CA SER A 36 -9.40 -13.70 10.03
C SER A 36 -8.07 -12.94 9.97
N VAL A 37 -6.93 -13.65 10.05
CA VAL A 37 -5.59 -13.02 10.01
C VAL A 37 -5.22 -12.57 8.59
N PHE A 38 -5.68 -13.27 7.55
CA PHE A 38 -5.43 -12.87 6.16
C PHE A 38 -6.23 -11.64 5.70
N SER A 39 -7.25 -11.21 6.45
CA SER A 39 -8.14 -10.13 6.03
C SER A 39 -7.63 -8.72 6.41
N ALA A 40 -6.45 -8.61 7.02
CA ALA A 40 -5.88 -7.36 7.53
C ALA A 40 -4.76 -6.76 6.65
N CYS A 41 -4.74 -7.07 5.35
CA CYS A 41 -3.90 -6.34 4.42
C CYS A 41 -4.60 -5.01 4.12
N GLU A 42 -4.45 -4.03 5.02
CA GLU A 42 -5.01 -2.69 4.82
C GLU A 42 -4.33 -2.04 3.61
N ALA A 43 -5.12 -1.76 2.59
CA ALA A 43 -4.72 -0.91 1.49
C ALA A 43 -4.81 0.56 1.94
N LEU A 44 -3.99 1.42 1.34
CA LEU A 44 -3.74 2.79 1.81
C LEU A 44 -5.00 3.64 1.86
N SER A 45 -5.05 4.49 2.88
CA SER A 45 -6.00 5.59 3.01
C SER A 45 -5.42 6.87 2.44
N CYS A 46 -6.17 7.53 1.56
CA CYS A 46 -5.75 8.75 0.88
C CYS A 46 -6.79 9.86 1.04
N TYR A 47 -6.33 11.11 0.98
CA TYR A 47 -7.23 12.23 0.75
C TYR A 47 -7.71 12.24 -0.69
N GLU A 48 -8.99 12.52 -0.87
CA GLU A 48 -9.71 12.52 -2.14
C GLU A 48 -10.49 13.83 -2.27
N THR A 49 -10.34 14.53 -3.40
CA THR A 49 -11.10 15.75 -3.71
C THR A 49 -12.35 15.38 -4.50
N VAL A 50 -13.50 15.35 -3.83
CA VAL A 50 -14.80 15.02 -4.43
C VAL A 50 -15.69 16.26 -4.34
N ASP A 51 -16.16 16.77 -5.49
CA ASP A 51 -17.01 17.97 -5.58
C ASP A 51 -16.43 19.19 -4.83
N GLY A 52 -15.11 19.36 -4.90
CA GLY A 52 -14.39 20.44 -4.22
C GLY A 52 -14.22 20.26 -2.71
N ARG A 53 -14.60 19.11 -2.15
CA ARG A 53 -14.42 18.77 -0.74
C ARG A 53 -13.38 17.67 -0.59
N THR A 54 -12.55 17.79 0.44
CA THR A 54 -11.60 16.74 0.83
C THR A 54 -12.31 15.71 1.70
N VAL A 55 -12.26 14.44 1.27
CA VAL A 55 -12.71 13.27 2.04
C VAL A 55 -11.55 12.28 2.18
N ILE A 56 -11.64 11.35 3.12
CA ILE A 56 -10.68 10.25 3.24
C ILE A 56 -11.34 9.00 2.66
N LYS A 57 -10.64 8.29 1.78
CA LYS A 57 -11.05 6.99 1.25
C LYS A 57 -9.88 6.02 1.33
N GLY A 58 -10.20 4.74 1.54
CA GLY A 58 -9.22 3.65 1.58
C GLY A 58 -9.22 2.81 0.32
N ASN A 59 -8.46 1.71 0.39
CA ASN A 59 -8.35 0.70 -0.65
C ASN A 59 -7.51 1.09 -1.87
N TYR A 60 -6.49 1.93 -1.67
CA TYR A 60 -5.58 2.33 -2.74
C TYR A 60 -4.19 1.70 -2.63
N THR A 61 -3.49 1.65 -3.75
CA THR A 61 -2.09 1.21 -3.79
C THR A 61 -1.13 2.36 -3.51
N TYR A 62 -1.47 3.58 -3.92
CA TYR A 62 -0.70 4.81 -3.65
C TYR A 62 -1.64 5.98 -3.40
N CYS A 63 -1.14 7.05 -2.78
CA CYS A 63 -1.82 8.34 -2.79
C CYS A 63 -1.12 9.31 -3.73
N ALA A 64 -1.89 10.20 -4.35
CA ALA A 64 -1.42 11.18 -5.29
C ALA A 64 -1.88 12.60 -4.92
N LEU A 65 -1.05 13.56 -5.29
CA LEU A 65 -1.27 15.00 -5.16
C LEU A 65 -0.88 15.68 -6.47
N ILE A 66 -1.81 16.41 -7.07
CA ILE A 66 -1.50 17.51 -7.98
C ILE A 66 -1.58 18.78 -7.13
N PRO A 67 -0.45 19.47 -6.86
CA PRO A 67 -0.48 20.63 -5.99
C PRO A 67 -1.16 21.81 -6.69
N SER A 68 -1.83 22.65 -5.91
CA SER A 68 -2.33 23.93 -6.39
C SER A 68 -1.17 24.84 -6.79
N THR A 69 -1.38 25.63 -7.84
CA THR A 69 -0.36 26.51 -8.42
C THR A 69 -1.00 27.79 -8.93
N TYR A 70 -0.19 28.83 -9.11
CA TYR A 70 -0.62 30.06 -9.77
C TYR A 70 -0.21 30.03 -11.23
N TYR A 71 -1.18 30.17 -12.13
CA TYR A 71 -0.94 30.31 -13.56
C TYR A 71 -1.57 31.61 -14.06
N GLN A 72 -0.76 32.48 -14.66
CA GLN A 72 -1.19 33.80 -15.15
C GLN A 72 -1.91 34.66 -14.10
N GLY A 73 -1.56 34.50 -12.81
CA GLY A 73 -2.16 35.24 -11.70
C GLY A 73 -3.44 34.62 -11.14
N GLU A 74 -3.94 33.54 -11.74
CA GLU A 74 -5.09 32.79 -11.24
C GLU A 74 -4.65 31.55 -10.46
N LEU A 75 -5.35 31.25 -9.36
CA LEU A 75 -5.13 30.04 -8.60
C LEU A 75 -5.76 28.86 -9.35
N VAL A 76 -4.92 27.96 -9.84
CA VAL A 76 -5.33 26.65 -10.34
C VAL A 76 -5.37 25.70 -9.15
N ASN A 77 -6.58 25.24 -8.83
CA ASN A 77 -6.76 24.28 -7.74
C ASN A 77 -6.06 22.97 -8.07
N GLY A 78 -5.39 22.43 -7.05
CA GLY A 78 -4.83 21.09 -7.10
C GLY A 78 -5.90 20.03 -6.90
N SER A 79 -5.46 18.78 -6.83
CA SER A 79 -6.30 17.65 -6.48
C SER A 79 -5.53 16.63 -5.65
N GLN A 80 -6.26 15.97 -4.76
CA GLN A 80 -5.80 14.85 -3.95
C GLN A 80 -6.63 13.64 -4.35
N PHE A 81 -6.00 12.49 -4.57
CA PHE A 81 -6.69 11.26 -4.97
C PHE A 81 -5.86 10.02 -4.66
N GLY A 82 -6.52 8.87 -4.55
CA GLY A 82 -5.87 7.56 -4.46
C GLY A 82 -5.60 6.96 -5.85
N LEU A 83 -4.56 6.15 -5.95
CA LEU A 83 -4.21 5.40 -7.15
C LEU A 83 -4.45 3.91 -6.92
N GLY A 84 -5.24 3.31 -7.79
CA GLY A 84 -5.55 1.90 -7.85
C GLY A 84 -5.47 1.37 -9.30
N PRO A 85 -5.56 0.05 -9.49
CA PRO A 85 -5.50 -0.57 -10.82
C PRO A 85 -6.62 -0.09 -11.76
N GLU A 86 -7.70 0.48 -11.22
CA GLU A 86 -8.83 1.01 -11.95
C GLU A 86 -8.62 2.42 -12.53
N ASN A 87 -7.67 3.20 -12.01
CA ASN A 87 -7.54 4.62 -12.36
C ASN A 87 -6.13 5.08 -12.78
N ASP A 88 -5.10 4.24 -12.67
CA ASP A 88 -3.75 4.56 -13.15
C ASP A 88 -2.91 3.32 -13.52
N LEU A 89 -1.81 3.54 -14.25
CA LEU A 89 -0.83 2.53 -14.63
C LEU A 89 0.20 2.32 -13.50
N LEU A 90 -0.18 1.53 -12.51
CA LEU A 90 0.60 1.32 -11.28
C LEU A 90 2.03 0.77 -11.49
N HIS A 91 2.29 0.11 -12.63
CA HIS A 91 3.59 -0.51 -12.90
C HIS A 91 4.76 0.48 -12.88
N GLY A 92 4.55 1.71 -13.36
CA GLY A 92 5.60 2.74 -13.38
C GLY A 92 6.05 3.12 -11.98
N TYR A 93 5.09 3.33 -11.08
CA TYR A 93 5.36 3.68 -9.69
C TYR A 93 5.93 2.50 -8.91
N LYS A 94 5.43 1.28 -9.17
CA LYS A 94 5.92 0.06 -8.52
C LYS A 94 7.41 -0.12 -8.71
N ALA A 95 7.91 0.02 -9.95
CA ALA A 95 9.34 -0.11 -10.22
C ALA A 95 10.19 0.88 -9.41
N ILE A 96 9.70 2.12 -9.24
CA ILE A 96 10.40 3.16 -8.47
C ILE A 96 10.40 2.81 -6.98
N PHE A 97 9.23 2.48 -6.42
CA PHE A 97 9.12 2.20 -4.99
C PHE A 97 9.79 0.88 -4.57
N ASP A 98 9.88 -0.08 -5.49
CA ASP A 98 10.62 -1.34 -5.30
C ASP A 98 12.15 -1.19 -5.48
N THR A 99 12.64 -0.03 -5.93
CA THR A 99 14.09 0.22 -6.10
C THR A 99 14.83 0.42 -4.76
N GLY A 100 14.10 0.47 -3.64
CA GLY A 100 14.73 0.54 -2.31
C GLY A 100 15.64 -0.66 -2.05
N VAL A 101 16.80 -0.41 -1.44
CA VAL A 101 17.67 -1.42 -0.82
C VAL A 101 17.50 -1.34 0.70
N ASP A 102 18.07 -2.29 1.46
CA ASP A 102 17.89 -2.35 2.92
C ASP A 102 18.27 -1.04 3.64
N GLU A 103 19.13 -0.22 3.03
CA GLU A 103 19.61 1.06 3.60
C GLU A 103 18.72 2.28 3.29
N TYR A 104 17.86 2.23 2.27
CA TYR A 104 16.94 3.33 1.98
C TYR A 104 15.68 2.88 1.24
N ARG A 105 14.57 3.57 1.54
CA ARG A 105 13.29 3.38 0.86
C ARG A 105 12.83 4.69 0.23
N ILE A 106 12.32 4.60 -1.00
CA ILE A 106 11.64 5.72 -1.65
C ILE A 106 10.20 5.77 -1.13
N LEU A 107 9.82 6.87 -0.47
CA LEU A 107 8.47 7.05 0.10
C LEU A 107 7.56 7.94 -0.75
N SER A 108 8.17 8.80 -1.56
CA SER A 108 7.47 9.74 -2.43
C SER A 108 8.28 9.96 -3.71
N VAL A 109 7.57 10.14 -4.83
CA VAL A 109 8.12 10.55 -6.11
C VAL A 109 7.27 11.68 -6.67
N CYS A 110 7.90 12.74 -7.18
CA CYS A 110 7.19 13.80 -7.90
C CYS A 110 7.63 13.83 -9.36
N ILE A 111 6.66 13.86 -10.26
CA ILE A 111 6.82 13.75 -11.70
C ILE A 111 6.28 15.02 -12.33
N TYR A 112 7.08 15.61 -13.23
CA TYR A 112 6.64 16.69 -14.10
C TYR A 112 6.26 16.11 -15.46
N GLU A 113 4.97 16.11 -15.73
CA GLU A 113 4.35 15.48 -16.89
C GLU A 113 4.04 16.53 -17.95
N ARG A 114 4.31 16.20 -19.22
CA ARG A 114 3.88 16.98 -20.38
C ARG A 114 2.95 16.13 -21.22
N TYR A 115 1.69 16.52 -21.28
CA TYR A 115 0.68 15.88 -22.10
C TYR A 115 0.59 16.55 -23.47
N ASP A 116 0.46 15.74 -24.52
CA ASP A 116 0.32 16.21 -25.89
C ASP A 116 -0.99 15.70 -26.49
N PHE A 117 -1.99 16.55 -26.46
CA PHE A 117 -3.35 16.31 -26.94
C PHE A 117 -3.57 16.82 -28.38
N ARG A 118 -2.50 17.21 -29.11
CA ARG A 118 -2.62 17.75 -30.48
C ARG A 118 -3.35 16.82 -31.44
N ARG A 119 -3.32 15.51 -31.19
CA ARG A 119 -4.03 14.51 -32.00
C ARG A 119 -5.52 14.40 -31.69
N TYR A 120 -5.95 14.83 -30.51
CA TYR A 120 -7.31 14.61 -30.00
C TYR A 120 -8.14 15.90 -29.94
N LEU A 121 -7.49 17.06 -29.83
CA LEU A 121 -8.15 18.36 -29.79
C LEU A 121 -7.90 19.14 -31.08
N PRO A 122 -8.94 19.48 -31.88
CA PRO A 122 -8.82 20.32 -33.06
C PRO A 122 -8.70 21.81 -32.66
N VAL A 123 -7.77 22.13 -31.76
CA VAL A 123 -7.56 23.46 -31.18
C VAL A 123 -6.14 23.97 -31.44
N LYS A 124 -5.88 25.23 -31.11
CA LYS A 124 -4.54 25.83 -31.28
C LYS A 124 -3.49 25.01 -30.51
N PRO A 125 -2.26 24.85 -31.05
CA PRO A 125 -1.21 24.03 -30.43
C PRO A 125 -0.87 24.41 -28.98
N THR A 126 -1.06 25.68 -28.61
CA THR A 126 -0.82 26.21 -27.27
C THR A 126 -1.80 25.71 -26.21
N VAL A 127 -2.97 25.21 -26.63
CA VAL A 127 -4.02 24.64 -25.74
C VAL A 127 -4.00 23.12 -25.78
N ALA A 128 -3.29 22.54 -26.76
CA ALA A 128 -3.20 21.11 -26.95
C ALA A 128 -2.01 20.48 -26.21
N VAL A 129 -1.20 21.27 -25.52
CA VAL A 129 -0.10 20.78 -24.68
C VAL A 129 -0.39 21.22 -23.25
N GLU A 130 -0.49 20.26 -22.35
CA GLU A 130 -0.72 20.53 -20.92
C GLU A 130 0.48 20.06 -20.11
N PHE A 131 0.70 20.72 -18.98
CA PHE A 131 1.75 20.37 -18.04
C PHE A 131 1.12 20.12 -16.68
N THR A 132 1.55 19.05 -16.03
CA THR A 132 1.05 18.69 -14.70
C THR A 132 2.23 18.29 -13.84
N PHE A 133 2.24 18.80 -12.62
CA PHE A 133 3.15 18.32 -11.60
C PHE A 133 2.35 17.39 -10.67
N ARG A 134 2.82 16.16 -10.49
CA ARG A 134 2.12 15.15 -9.68
C ARG A 134 3.09 14.50 -8.72
N CYS A 135 2.75 14.45 -7.44
CA CYS A 135 3.48 13.65 -6.47
C CYS A 135 2.68 12.40 -6.11
N VAL A 136 3.38 11.30 -5.94
CA VAL A 136 2.83 9.99 -5.56
C VAL A 136 3.60 9.47 -4.37
N CYS A 137 2.92 8.90 -3.39
CA CYS A 137 3.50 8.41 -2.14
C CYS A 137 2.81 7.13 -1.64
N ILE A 138 3.51 6.40 -0.77
CA ILE A 138 3.20 5.00 -0.42
C ILE A 138 2.89 4.77 1.06
N TYR A 139 2.37 5.78 1.75
CA TYR A 139 2.01 5.74 3.16
C TYR A 139 0.71 6.50 3.41
N ASP A 140 0.01 6.18 4.50
CA ASP A 140 -1.33 6.70 4.73
C ASP A 140 -1.37 8.21 4.78
N LEU A 141 -2.37 8.78 4.10
CA LEU A 141 -2.70 10.20 4.13
C LEU A 141 -1.55 11.13 3.72
N CYS A 142 -0.53 10.58 3.05
CA CYS A 142 0.68 11.30 2.65
C CYS A 142 0.40 12.48 1.71
N ASN A 143 -0.76 12.49 1.03
CA ASN A 143 -1.20 13.56 0.15
C ASN A 143 -2.01 14.67 0.87
N SER A 144 -1.82 14.83 2.19
CA SER A 144 -2.53 15.82 3.04
C SER A 144 -2.35 17.28 2.59
N SER A 145 -1.17 17.60 2.07
CA SER A 145 -0.82 18.94 1.63
C SER A 145 -1.49 19.30 0.31
N GLN A 146 -1.93 20.55 0.17
CA GLN A 146 -2.55 21.04 -1.07
C GLN A 146 -1.58 21.78 -1.99
N THR A 147 -0.44 22.25 -1.47
CA THR A 147 0.58 22.98 -2.24
C THR A 147 1.87 22.17 -2.29
N PHE A 148 2.71 22.44 -3.29
CA PHE A 148 3.98 21.75 -3.45
C PHE A 148 4.94 22.02 -2.29
N SER A 149 5.03 23.28 -1.84
CA SER A 149 5.90 23.66 -0.71
C SER A 149 5.47 23.03 0.61
N ALA A 150 4.16 22.95 0.87
CA ALA A 150 3.64 22.27 2.06
C ALA A 150 3.94 20.77 2.00
N TYR A 151 3.75 20.14 0.84
CA TYR A 151 4.03 18.73 0.64
C TYR A 151 5.50 18.36 0.87
N LEU A 152 6.43 19.15 0.32
CA LEU A 152 7.86 18.94 0.59
C LEU A 152 8.20 19.13 2.08
N SER A 153 7.53 20.06 2.75
CA SER A 153 7.76 20.32 4.18
C SER A 153 7.20 19.20 5.05
N SER A 154 6.04 18.63 4.71
CA SER A 154 5.44 17.52 5.45
C SER A 154 6.30 16.26 5.33
N ILE A 155 6.71 15.88 4.11
CA ILE A 155 7.59 14.72 3.90
C ILE A 155 8.88 14.87 4.69
N LYS A 156 9.49 16.06 4.64
CA LYS A 156 10.74 16.31 5.36
C LYS A 156 10.57 16.12 6.86
N THR A 157 9.48 16.61 7.43
CA THR A 157 9.22 16.54 8.87
C THR A 157 8.88 15.11 9.30
N GLU A 158 7.99 14.45 8.58
CA GLU A 158 7.58 13.05 8.82
C GLU A 158 8.76 12.07 8.69
N SER A 159 9.74 12.37 7.83
CA SER A 159 10.96 11.58 7.70
C SER A 159 11.85 11.65 8.95
N PHE A 160 11.80 12.75 9.71
CA PHE A 160 12.58 12.89 10.95
C PHE A 160 11.87 12.31 12.17
N ASP A 161 10.54 12.35 12.20
CA ASP A 161 9.76 11.84 13.33
C ASP A 161 9.71 10.30 13.33
N ASN A 162 9.64 9.67 12.16
CA ASN A 162 9.72 8.21 12.01
C ASN A 162 11.14 7.64 12.23
N TYR A 163 12.18 8.47 12.27
CA TYR A 163 13.55 8.03 12.59
C TYR A 163 13.74 7.79 14.11
N LYS A 164 12.81 8.26 14.95
CA LYS A 164 12.97 8.23 16.41
C LYS A 164 12.50 6.93 17.08
N SER A 165 12.16 5.89 16.32
CA SER A 165 11.46 4.69 16.84
C SER A 165 12.16 3.35 16.64
N ASP A 166 13.38 3.28 16.13
CA ASP A 166 14.15 2.03 16.20
C ASP A 166 14.92 2.02 17.53
N PRO A 167 14.52 1.21 18.54
CA PRO A 167 15.43 0.87 19.61
C PRO A 167 16.62 0.18 18.96
N VAL A 168 17.80 0.79 19.10
CA VAL A 168 19.06 0.09 18.87
C VAL A 168 19.05 -1.07 19.85
N ASP A 169 18.86 -2.28 19.35
CA ASP A 169 19.16 -3.48 20.11
C ASP A 169 20.67 -3.45 20.38
N ASP A 170 21.06 -2.89 21.52
CA ASP A 170 22.38 -3.07 22.14
C ASP A 170 22.52 -4.55 22.54
N GLU A 171 22.67 -5.43 21.56
CA GLU A 171 23.08 -6.81 21.80
C GLU A 171 24.62 -6.87 21.88
N ILE A 172 25.07 -6.69 23.11
CA ILE A 172 26.25 -7.26 23.78
C ILE A 172 27.23 -8.03 22.85
N VAL A 173 28.44 -7.47 22.70
CA VAL A 173 29.69 -8.25 22.52
C VAL A 173 30.70 -7.79 23.56
#